data_AF-A0A970CXE4-F1
#
_entry.id   AF-A0A970CXE4-F1
#
_cell.length_a   1.000
_cell.length_b   1.000
_cell.length_c   1.000
_cell.angle_alpha   90.00
_cell.angle_beta   90.00
_cell.angle_gamma   90.00
#
_symmetry.space_group_name_H-M   'P 1'
#
loop_
_entity.id
_entity.type
_entity.pdbx_description
1 polymer ?
#
loop_
_entity_poly.entity_id
_entity_poly.type
_entity_poly.pdbx_seq_one_letter_code
_entity_poly.pdbx_strand_id
1 'polypeptide(L)'
;MKKRSLSVLLSLLLSLVLVACGTSTNTGSEQNVVQTDHEHDHEHGEFEWIGEFEFVAGEYLFHFGECEDETMDVGFIKMGDNITDLEHHASHLMLTDKEIIKQDSNFVAKPDYAYTFEMNEDHGHIHFTIEEDGRYAIVTEHMPFESSMQIFDENNVEILPEVEHEANHDHEH
;
A
#
# COMPACT_ATOMS: atom_id res chain seq x y z
N MET A 1 -33.17 -5.91 -45.82
CA MET A 1 -34.15 -6.09 -44.71
C MET A 1 -33.33 -6.39 -43.46
N LYS A 2 -33.40 -5.73 -42.30
CA LYS A 2 -34.32 -4.77 -41.68
C LYS A 2 -33.46 -4.01 -40.64
N LYS A 3 -33.52 -2.67 -40.63
CA LYS A 3 -32.80 -1.79 -39.68
C LYS A 3 -33.59 -1.67 -38.36
N ARG A 4 -32.89 -1.56 -37.23
CA ARG A 4 -33.31 -0.95 -35.95
C ARG A 4 -32.02 -0.44 -35.28
N SER A 5 -31.64 0.83 -35.28
CA SER A 5 -32.24 2.05 -34.68
C SER A 5 -32.48 1.91 -33.18
N LEU A 6 -31.55 2.43 -32.37
CA LEU A 6 -31.88 3.01 -31.07
C LEU A 6 -30.91 4.18 -30.80
N SER A 7 -31.44 5.40 -30.92
CA SER A 7 -30.78 6.64 -30.54
C SER A 7 -31.03 6.88 -29.05
N VAL A 8 -30.00 7.27 -28.31
CA VAL A 8 -30.17 7.88 -26.98
C VAL A 8 -29.57 9.28 -27.05
N LEU A 9 -30.45 10.28 -27.13
CA LEU A 9 -30.14 11.66 -26.80
C LEU A 9 -30.09 11.79 -25.28
N LEU A 10 -29.06 12.42 -24.74
CA LEU A 10 -29.14 13.05 -23.44
C LEU A 10 -28.59 14.47 -23.56
N SER A 11 -29.52 15.42 -23.68
CA SER A 11 -29.26 16.85 -23.65
C SER A 11 -29.38 17.31 -22.20
N LEU A 12 -28.32 17.85 -21.61
CA LEU A 12 -28.40 18.60 -20.36
C LEU A 12 -27.97 20.04 -20.63
N LEU A 13 -28.92 20.94 -20.45
CA LEU A 13 -28.81 22.38 -20.63
C LEU A 13 -29.42 23.03 -19.38
N LEU A 14 -28.95 24.25 -19.08
CA LEU A 14 -29.46 25.22 -18.11
C LEU A 14 -29.01 25.02 -16.64
N SER A 15 -28.54 26.03 -15.89
CA SER A 15 -28.71 27.48 -16.05
C SER A 15 -27.60 28.25 -15.28
N LEU A 16 -27.10 29.34 -15.87
CA LEU A 16 -26.48 30.43 -15.13
C LEU A 16 -27.54 31.14 -14.26
N VAL A 17 -27.19 31.46 -13.01
CA VAL A 17 -27.81 32.55 -12.24
C VAL A 17 -26.76 33.60 -11.94
N LEU A 18 -27.12 34.85 -12.23
CA LEU A 18 -26.32 36.06 -12.11
C LEU A 18 -26.51 36.73 -10.74
N VAL A 19 -25.40 37.28 -10.22
CA VAL A 19 -25.23 38.57 -9.52
C VAL A 19 -25.89 38.78 -8.14
N ALA A 20 -25.04 39.05 -7.15
CA ALA A 20 -25.31 40.05 -6.10
C ALA A 20 -24.01 40.74 -5.65
N CYS A 21 -23.95 42.07 -5.80
CA CYS A 21 -22.93 42.93 -5.21
C CYS A 21 -23.18 43.12 -3.70
N GLY A 22 -22.12 43.14 -2.91
CA GLY A 22 -22.15 43.58 -1.52
C GLY A 22 -20.76 43.97 -1.03
N THR A 23 -20.44 45.26 -1.06
CA THR A 23 -19.25 45.83 -0.43
C THR A 23 -19.58 46.14 1.03
N SER A 24 -18.89 45.53 1.98
CA SER A 24 -18.73 46.04 3.35
C SER A 24 -17.39 45.59 3.92
N THR A 25 -16.67 46.58 4.42
CA THR A 25 -15.39 46.55 5.13
C THR A 25 -15.53 45.94 6.54
N ASN A 26 -14.67 44.99 6.92
CA ASN A 26 -13.81 45.07 8.12
C ASN A 26 -13.09 43.75 8.40
N THR A 27 -11.77 43.87 8.60
CA THR A 27 -10.96 43.25 9.66
C THR A 27 -11.20 41.78 10.03
N GLY A 28 -10.16 40.96 9.80
CA GLY A 28 -10.01 39.64 10.41
C GLY A 28 -9.55 38.61 9.40
N SER A 29 -8.25 38.47 9.22
CA SER A 29 -7.66 37.35 8.47
C SER A 29 -7.87 36.05 9.25
N GLU A 30 -9.01 35.40 9.03
CA GLU A 30 -9.22 34.00 9.37
C GLU A 30 -8.71 33.15 8.20
N GLN A 31 -7.48 32.66 8.33
CA GLN A 31 -7.03 31.51 7.55
C GLN A 31 -7.61 30.26 8.22
N ASN A 32 -8.83 29.88 7.84
CA ASN A 32 -9.28 28.50 8.02
C ASN A 32 -8.63 27.66 6.92
N VAL A 33 -7.37 27.30 7.14
CA VAL A 33 -6.81 26.09 6.53
C VAL A 33 -7.51 24.95 7.27
N VAL A 34 -8.40 24.25 6.59
CA VAL A 34 -8.87 22.96 7.06
C VAL A 34 -7.67 22.02 6.95
N GLN A 35 -6.86 21.98 8.02
CA GLN A 35 -6.03 20.82 8.32
C GLN A 35 -7.01 19.70 8.65
N THR A 36 -7.20 18.78 7.70
CA THR A 36 -7.55 17.41 8.05
C THR A 36 -6.27 16.79 8.62
N ASP A 37 -6.00 17.09 9.90
CA ASP A 37 -5.15 16.26 10.73
C ASP A 37 -5.95 14.98 11.02
N HIS A 38 -5.56 13.91 10.34
CA HIS A 38 -5.61 12.56 10.89
C HIS A 38 -4.14 12.29 11.23
N GLU A 39 -3.64 12.68 12.41
CA GLU A 39 -3.59 11.82 13.62
C GLU A 39 -3.42 10.34 13.30
N HIS A 40 -2.16 9.93 13.09
CA HIS A 40 -1.48 8.81 13.74
C HIS A 40 0.02 8.94 13.42
N ASP A 41 0.66 9.98 13.95
CA ASP A 41 2.13 10.15 13.86
C ASP A 41 2.76 9.24 14.92
N HIS A 42 2.71 7.94 14.67
CA HIS A 42 3.62 7.02 15.31
C HIS A 42 4.93 7.14 14.54
N GLU A 43 5.98 7.55 15.24
CA GLU A 43 7.33 7.79 14.70
C GLU A 43 7.99 6.44 14.34
N HIS A 44 7.37 5.71 13.41
CA HIS A 44 7.88 4.47 12.84
C HIS A 44 8.95 4.84 11.80
N GLY A 45 9.99 4.01 11.69
CA GLY A 45 10.99 4.13 10.63
C GLY A 45 10.39 3.86 9.25
N GLU A 46 11.20 3.81 8.20
CA GLU A 46 10.68 3.52 6.85
C GLU A 46 10.08 2.10 6.71
N PHE A 47 10.45 1.21 7.63
CA PHE A 47 9.89 -0.11 7.83
C PHE A 47 10.16 -0.57 9.26
N GLU A 48 9.46 -1.61 9.71
CA GLU A 48 9.69 -2.24 11.02
C GLU A 48 10.16 -3.68 10.92
N TRP A 49 9.78 -4.40 9.85
CA TRP A 49 10.05 -5.82 9.75
C TRP A 49 10.49 -6.27 8.36
N ILE A 50 11.36 -7.28 8.34
CA ILE A 50 11.78 -7.99 7.14
C ILE A 50 11.71 -9.49 7.38
N GLY A 51 11.02 -10.22 6.51
CA GLY A 51 11.06 -11.68 6.44
C GLY A 51 11.69 -12.17 5.15
N GLU A 52 12.66 -13.06 5.24
CA GLU A 52 13.24 -13.75 4.09
C GLU A 52 12.48 -15.07 3.83
N PHE A 53 11.94 -15.24 2.63
CA PHE A 53 11.16 -16.39 2.21
C PHE A 53 11.80 -17.06 0.99
N GLU A 54 11.75 -18.39 0.91
CA GLU A 54 12.04 -19.11 -0.33
C GLU A 54 10.73 -19.30 -1.11
N PHE A 55 10.58 -18.62 -2.25
CA PHE A 55 9.42 -18.74 -3.12
C PHE A 55 9.74 -19.53 -4.38
N VAL A 56 8.76 -20.30 -4.84
CA VAL A 56 8.69 -20.84 -6.20
C VAL A 56 7.81 -19.91 -7.04
N ALA A 57 8.06 -19.81 -8.34
CA ALA A 57 7.18 -19.06 -9.23
C ALA A 57 5.73 -19.57 -9.12
N GLY A 58 4.80 -18.67 -8.82
CA GLY A 58 3.44 -19.02 -8.45
C GLY A 58 2.65 -17.88 -7.83
N GLU A 59 1.41 -18.19 -7.46
CA GLU A 59 0.48 -17.29 -6.80
C GLU A 59 0.48 -17.52 -5.28
N TYR A 60 0.40 -16.41 -4.56
CA TYR A 60 0.42 -16.37 -3.10
C TYR A 60 -0.66 -15.40 -2.62
N LEU A 61 -1.12 -15.62 -1.40
CA LEU A 61 -2.01 -14.72 -0.69
C LEU A 61 -1.23 -14.02 0.42
N PHE A 62 -1.23 -12.70 0.39
CA PHE A 62 -0.86 -11.86 1.52
C PHE A 62 -2.12 -11.56 2.33
N HIS A 63 -2.16 -12.08 3.55
CA HIS A 63 -3.28 -11.95 4.47
C HIS A 63 -2.92 -11.03 5.64
N PHE A 64 -3.90 -10.24 6.07
CA PHE A 64 -3.90 -9.48 7.32
C PHE A 64 -5.25 -9.69 8.00
N GLY A 65 -5.26 -9.70 9.33
CA GLY A 65 -6.45 -9.65 10.17
C GLY A 65 -6.90 -8.21 10.45
N GLU A 66 -7.63 -8.04 11.55
CA GLU A 66 -8.16 -6.75 12.03
C GLU A 66 -7.01 -5.76 12.31
N CYS A 67 -7.09 -4.56 11.75
CA CYS A 67 -6.08 -3.52 11.87
C CYS A 67 -6.73 -2.13 11.68
N GLU A 68 -6.30 -1.12 12.44
CA GLU A 68 -6.85 0.25 12.31
C GLU A 68 -6.27 1.00 11.10
N ASP A 69 -5.16 0.53 10.54
CA ASP A 69 -4.49 1.19 9.42
C ASP A 69 -5.30 1.03 8.12
N GLU A 70 -5.46 2.14 7.40
CA GLU A 70 -6.11 2.14 6.09
C GLU A 70 -5.19 1.60 4.98
N THR A 71 -3.89 1.60 5.22
CA THR A 71 -2.87 1.14 4.28
C THR A 71 -1.63 0.62 4.99
N MET A 72 -0.86 -0.23 4.31
CA MET A 72 0.49 -0.58 4.74
C MET A 72 1.42 -0.63 3.53
N ASP A 73 2.60 -0.03 3.65
CA ASP A 73 3.64 -0.18 2.64
C ASP A 73 4.35 -1.54 2.75
N VAL A 74 4.56 -2.19 1.59
CA VAL A 74 5.16 -3.52 1.48
C VAL A 74 6.19 -3.57 0.35
N GLY A 75 7.42 -3.93 0.68
CA GLY A 75 8.55 -4.08 -0.25
C GLY A 75 8.82 -5.54 -0.63
N PHE A 76 9.16 -5.77 -1.90
CA PHE A 76 9.59 -7.08 -2.41
C PHE A 76 11.02 -6.98 -2.94
N ILE A 77 11.98 -7.59 -2.26
CA ILE A 77 13.39 -7.61 -2.68
C ILE A 77 13.75 -9.04 -3.07
N LYS A 78 14.14 -9.28 -4.33
CA LYS A 78 14.74 -10.56 -4.70
C LYS A 78 16.18 -10.60 -4.22
N MET A 79 16.52 -11.57 -3.38
CA MET A 79 17.86 -11.70 -2.81
C MET A 79 18.86 -12.15 -3.88
N GLY A 80 20.07 -11.61 -3.80
CA GLY A 80 21.17 -11.92 -4.71
C GLY A 80 22.49 -11.35 -4.21
N ASP A 81 23.59 -11.65 -4.90
CA ASP A 81 24.95 -11.24 -4.49
C ASP A 81 25.14 -9.72 -4.39
N ASN A 82 24.24 -8.92 -4.99
CA ASN A 82 24.25 -7.47 -4.96
C ASN A 82 23.64 -6.87 -3.67
N ILE A 83 22.93 -7.66 -2.86
CA ILE A 83 22.35 -7.22 -1.59
C ILE A 83 23.33 -7.53 -0.47
N THR A 84 24.20 -6.58 -0.16
CA THR A 84 25.25 -6.74 0.88
C THR A 84 24.85 -6.20 2.25
N ASP A 85 23.83 -5.33 2.28
CA ASP A 85 23.26 -4.70 3.46
C ASP A 85 21.75 -4.59 3.22
N LEU A 86 20.99 -5.51 3.81
CA LEU A 86 19.56 -5.68 3.55
C LEU A 86 18.74 -4.55 4.19
N GLU A 87 19.03 -4.18 5.43
CA GLU A 87 18.29 -3.13 6.15
C GLU A 87 18.45 -1.77 5.45
N HIS A 88 19.69 -1.40 5.09
CA HIS A 88 19.92 -0.14 4.37
C HIS A 88 19.25 -0.14 2.99
N HIS A 89 19.26 -1.28 2.29
CA HIS A 89 18.58 -1.41 0.99
C HIS A 89 17.06 -1.31 1.13
N ALA A 90 16.48 -1.95 2.14
CA ALA A 90 15.06 -1.90 2.46
C ALA A 90 14.60 -0.47 2.79
N SER A 91 15.33 0.27 3.63
CA SER A 91 15.00 1.67 3.98
C SER A 91 14.89 2.55 2.73
N HIS A 92 15.85 2.46 1.79
CA HIS A 92 15.78 3.23 0.54
C HIS A 92 14.63 2.78 -0.37
N LEU A 93 14.37 1.48 -0.46
CA LEU A 93 13.27 0.95 -1.27
C LEU A 93 11.92 1.46 -0.77
N MET A 94 11.72 1.45 0.56
CA MET A 94 10.48 1.87 1.20
C MET A 94 10.22 3.38 1.09
N LEU A 95 11.21 4.19 0.73
CA LEU A 95 11.02 5.62 0.44
C LEU A 95 10.65 5.94 -1.01
N THR A 96 10.58 4.94 -1.89
CA THR A 96 10.27 5.16 -3.31
C THR A 96 8.78 5.46 -3.55
N ASP A 97 8.46 5.99 -4.73
CA ASP A 97 7.09 6.16 -5.19
C ASP A 97 6.42 4.80 -5.41
N LYS A 98 5.26 4.59 -4.78
CA LYS A 98 4.55 3.31 -4.76
C LYS A 98 3.25 3.38 -5.55
N GLU A 99 2.87 2.26 -6.15
CA GLU A 99 1.52 2.08 -6.67
C GLU A 99 0.61 1.47 -5.59
N ILE A 100 -0.65 1.89 -5.57
CA ILE A 100 -1.63 1.39 -4.61
C ILE A 100 -2.24 0.08 -5.15
N ILE A 101 -2.15 -0.98 -4.35
CA ILE A 101 -2.79 -2.26 -4.61
C ILE A 101 -4.05 -2.37 -3.78
N LYS A 102 -5.16 -2.67 -4.46
CA LYS A 102 -6.48 -2.71 -3.83
C LYS A 102 -6.74 -4.04 -3.13
N GLN A 103 -7.64 -4.00 -2.16
CA GLN A 103 -8.18 -5.22 -1.54
C GLN A 103 -8.78 -6.18 -2.56
N ASP A 104 -8.65 -7.48 -2.28
CA ASP A 104 -9.09 -8.61 -3.11
C ASP A 104 -8.55 -8.59 -4.56
N SER A 105 -7.48 -7.83 -4.82
CA SER A 105 -6.86 -7.74 -6.13
C SER A 105 -5.73 -8.74 -6.31
N ASN A 106 -5.25 -8.84 -7.56
CA ASN A 106 -4.17 -9.71 -7.97
C ASN A 106 -3.14 -8.85 -8.72
N PHE A 107 -1.87 -8.97 -8.40
CA PHE A 107 -0.79 -8.26 -9.10
C PHE A 107 0.47 -9.12 -9.22
N VAL A 108 1.36 -8.73 -10.13
CA VAL A 108 2.69 -9.34 -10.24
C VAL A 108 3.66 -8.55 -9.38
N ALA A 109 4.25 -9.21 -8.38
CA ALA A 109 5.25 -8.60 -7.50
C ALA A 109 6.56 -8.41 -8.27
N LYS A 110 6.92 -7.15 -8.51
CA LYS A 110 8.16 -6.79 -9.18
C LYS A 110 9.30 -6.94 -8.18
N PRO A 111 10.44 -7.55 -8.58
CA PRO A 111 11.62 -7.56 -7.74
C PRO A 111 12.12 -6.13 -7.56
N ASP A 112 12.56 -5.82 -6.35
CA ASP A 112 13.10 -4.52 -5.96
C ASP A 112 12.10 -3.37 -6.16
N TYR A 113 10.87 -3.59 -5.67
CA TYR A 113 9.78 -2.61 -5.75
C TYR A 113 8.92 -2.64 -4.47
N ALA A 114 8.43 -1.46 -4.06
CA ALA A 114 7.52 -1.30 -2.94
C ALA A 114 6.12 -0.86 -3.40
N TYR A 115 5.11 -1.32 -2.69
CA TYR A 115 3.69 -1.11 -2.96
C TYR A 115 3.02 -0.53 -1.73
N THR A 116 1.95 0.24 -1.92
CA THR A 116 1.04 0.58 -0.82
C THR A 116 -0.15 -0.34 -0.92
N PHE A 117 -0.35 -1.20 0.07
CA PHE A 117 -1.50 -2.07 0.14
C PHE A 117 -2.66 -1.33 0.80
N GLU A 118 -3.80 -1.24 0.12
CA GLU A 118 -5.06 -0.85 0.76
C GLU A 118 -5.39 -1.92 1.81
N MET A 119 -5.71 -1.52 3.03
CA MET A 119 -6.15 -2.38 4.13
C MET A 119 -7.63 -2.12 4.43
N ASN A 120 -8.23 -2.95 5.29
CA ASN A 120 -9.54 -2.64 5.86
C ASN A 120 -9.58 -3.06 7.33
N GLU A 121 -10.54 -2.47 8.07
CA GLU A 121 -10.66 -2.67 9.52
C GLU A 121 -10.82 -4.16 9.92
N ASP A 122 -11.46 -5.00 9.08
CA ASP A 122 -11.81 -6.37 9.45
C ASP A 122 -10.76 -7.42 9.05
N HIS A 123 -10.09 -7.25 7.90
CA HIS A 123 -9.08 -8.16 7.32
C HIS A 123 -8.48 -7.57 6.04
N GLY A 124 -7.37 -8.08 5.53
CA GLY A 124 -6.97 -7.80 4.15
C GLY A 124 -6.51 -9.03 3.38
N HIS A 125 -6.89 -9.11 2.12
CA HIS A 125 -6.49 -10.16 1.18
C HIS A 125 -5.96 -9.55 -0.10
N ILE A 126 -4.67 -9.70 -0.35
CA ILE A 126 -4.04 -9.28 -1.60
C ILE A 126 -3.29 -10.47 -2.19
N HIS A 127 -3.61 -10.81 -3.43
CA HIS A 127 -2.94 -11.89 -4.14
C HIS A 127 -1.77 -11.32 -4.92
N PHE A 128 -0.61 -11.98 -4.83
CA PHE A 128 0.58 -11.61 -5.57
C PHE A 128 1.17 -12.80 -6.32
N THR A 129 1.77 -12.52 -7.47
CA THR A 129 2.49 -13.52 -8.27
C THR A 129 3.99 -13.28 -8.20
N ILE A 130 4.75 -14.32 -7.87
CA ILE A 130 6.20 -14.39 -8.06
C ILE A 130 6.46 -15.02 -9.43
N GLU A 131 7.15 -14.31 -10.33
CA GLU A 131 7.41 -14.82 -11.70
C GLU A 131 8.64 -15.73 -11.77
N GLU A 132 9.54 -15.66 -10.78
CA GLU A 132 10.80 -16.38 -10.79
C GLU A 132 11.11 -16.95 -9.41
N ASP A 133 11.46 -18.23 -9.36
CA ASP A 133 11.95 -18.88 -8.14
C ASP A 133 13.09 -18.09 -7.48
N GLY A 134 13.18 -18.22 -6.16
CA GLY A 134 14.31 -17.82 -5.36
C GLY A 134 13.93 -17.28 -4.00
N ARG A 135 14.95 -16.81 -3.28
CA ARG A 135 14.78 -16.14 -2.00
C ARG A 135 14.37 -14.69 -2.20
N TYR A 136 13.34 -14.25 -1.47
CA TYR A 136 12.86 -12.88 -1.43
C TYR A 136 12.84 -12.38 0.01
N ALA A 137 13.22 -11.13 0.23
CA ALA A 137 12.89 -10.41 1.45
C ALA A 137 11.59 -9.63 1.23
N ILE A 138 10.62 -9.87 2.10
CA ILE A 138 9.40 -9.09 2.23
C ILE A 138 9.62 -8.09 3.34
N VAL A 139 9.45 -6.81 3.03
CA VAL A 139 9.64 -5.69 3.96
C VAL A 139 8.26 -5.10 4.27
N THR A 140 7.94 -4.82 5.52
CA THR A 140 6.66 -4.21 5.90
C THR A 140 6.86 -2.99 6.78
N GLU A 141 6.03 -1.97 6.54
CA GLU A 141 5.97 -0.74 7.34
C GLU A 141 5.74 -1.04 8.82
N HIS A 142 4.85 -2.00 9.11
CA HIS A 142 4.50 -2.43 10.47
C HIS A 142 4.96 -3.86 10.78
N MET A 143 5.04 -4.18 12.06
CA MET A 143 5.30 -5.53 12.54
C MET A 143 4.17 -6.51 12.19
N PRO A 144 4.46 -7.76 11.74
CA PRO A 144 3.44 -8.74 11.35
C PRO A 144 2.40 -9.06 12.42
N PHE A 145 2.79 -9.04 13.70
CA PHE A 145 1.88 -9.39 14.79
C PHE A 145 0.79 -8.34 15.03
N GLU A 146 0.97 -7.11 14.56
CA GLU A 146 0.03 -6.00 14.78
C GLU A 146 -1.25 -6.19 13.98
N SER A 147 -1.13 -6.81 12.81
CA SER A 147 -2.25 -7.13 11.91
C SER A 147 -2.45 -8.62 11.73
N SER A 148 -1.86 -9.49 12.55
CA SER A 148 -1.91 -10.96 12.36
C SER A 148 -1.55 -11.38 10.92
N MET A 149 -0.53 -10.73 10.35
CA MET A 149 -0.10 -10.92 8.97
C MET A 149 0.37 -12.36 8.72
N GLN A 150 -0.06 -12.93 7.58
CA GLN A 150 0.33 -14.26 7.13
C GLN A 150 0.50 -14.29 5.60
N ILE A 151 1.38 -15.16 5.10
CA ILE A 151 1.50 -15.44 3.66
C ILE A 151 1.12 -16.90 3.42
N PHE A 152 0.24 -17.16 2.44
CA PHE A 152 -0.19 -18.51 2.07
C PHE A 152 0.16 -18.83 0.62
N ASP A 153 0.45 -20.10 0.35
CA ASP A 153 0.55 -20.64 -1.01
C ASP A 153 -0.84 -20.89 -1.65
N GLU A 154 -0.85 -21.32 -2.92
CA GLU A 154 -2.08 -21.68 -3.65
C GLU A 154 -2.91 -22.80 -2.98
N ASN A 155 -2.31 -23.57 -2.06
CA ASN A 155 -2.95 -24.66 -1.34
C ASN A 155 -3.45 -24.23 0.06
N ASN A 156 -3.38 -22.94 0.39
CA ASN A 156 -3.67 -22.36 1.70
C ASN A 156 -2.77 -22.90 2.81
N VAL A 157 -1.53 -23.25 2.49
CA VAL A 157 -0.48 -23.57 3.45
C VAL A 157 0.26 -22.29 3.77
N GLU A 158 0.33 -21.95 5.06
CA GLU A 158 1.10 -20.79 5.53
C GLU A 158 2.60 -21.01 5.27
N ILE A 159 3.23 -19.98 4.73
CA ILE A 159 4.66 -19.91 4.47
C ILE A 159 5.25 -19.02 5.56
N LEU A 160 6.22 -19.58 6.30
CA LEU A 160 6.94 -18.85 7.33
C LEU A 160 8.26 -18.34 6.78
N PRO A 161 8.73 -17.16 7.26
CA PRO A 161 10.06 -16.69 6.91
C PRO A 161 11.13 -17.65 7.42
N GLU A 162 12.20 -17.81 6.65
CA GLU A 162 13.41 -18.55 7.05
C GLU A 162 14.29 -17.72 7.99
N VAL A 163 14.27 -16.40 7.84
CA VAL A 163 15.00 -15.42 8.65
C VAL A 163 14.11 -14.19 8.84
N GLU A 164 14.12 -13.63 10.04
CA GLU A 164 13.42 -12.40 10.37
C GLU A 164 14.41 -11.34 10.86
N HIS A 165 14.15 -10.09 10.52
CA HIS A 165 14.88 -8.91 10.98
C HIS A 165 13.88 -7.86 11.43
N GLU A 166 14.15 -7.22 12.56
CA GLU A 166 13.40 -6.06 13.04
C GLU A 166 14.26 -4.82 12.83
N ALA A 167 13.63 -3.71 12.44
CA ALA A 167 14.34 -2.45 12.27
C ALA A 167 14.96 -2.02 13.61
N ASN A 168 16.28 -1.81 13.62
CA ASN A 168 16.96 -1.26 14.78
C ASN A 168 16.74 0.25 14.82
N HIS A 169 15.74 0.72 15.59
CA HIS A 169 15.52 2.15 15.84
C HIS A 169 16.56 2.76 16.81
N ASP A 170 17.82 2.32 16.73
CA ASP A 170 18.90 2.93 17.49
C ASP A 170 19.26 4.26 16.83
N HIS A 171 18.59 5.32 17.28
CA HIS A 171 18.93 6.71 16.97
C HIS A 171 20.34 7.05 17.49
N GLU A 172 21.40 6.68 16.77
CA GLU A 172 22.69 7.36 16.89
C GLU A 172 22.68 8.62 16.02
N HIS A 173 22.15 9.70 16.59
CA HIS A 173 22.40 11.08 16.15
C HIS A 173 23.65 11.67 16.81
#